data_AF-A0A1V5XIQ4-F1
#
_entry.id   AF-A0A1V5XIQ4-F1
#
_cell.length_a   1.000
_cell.length_b   1.000
_cell.length_c   1.000
_cell.angle_alpha   90.00
_cell.angle_beta   90.00
_cell.angle_gamma   90.00
#
_symmetry.space_group_name_H-M   'P 1'
#
loop_
_entity.id
_entity.type
_entity.pdbx_description
1 polymer ?
#
loop_
_entity_poly.entity_id
_entity_poly.type
_entity_poly.pdbx_seq_one_letter_code
_entity_poly.pdbx_strand_id
1 'polypeptide(L)'
;MRLFSMMQRLFVACRLTLFVLILGAGACDPSSTLRDKPSALVAESHFHPDLDIDQRACHVRRNALLSQPDVGGTPAYDAMRAEILGRAWGEPMVFMREPTRLPIQQLSASTRTLAIAFDRAPHGVRVDRLLRQARNQPALLRSILLPEGYVYASDPLDALEVVRSLQLPLLFQEPVIWLQRQAEVVRLERFRERNTSLYRYAEGPYQGQPASLQFGDRLAISPAEFANPLHRDLRTLARDVGFDRVRIEHRVASALVVQLRFGTRWVRGVLTAQGASLQLACLDEPRATVEWVEAWMRENGHQIRARRAMEAVIDTEVRDALPFDRPIDAEDHFSDGALRPLWFDAYRRGQTMFSHQGRGYPVYRSDGIAWPPQVCVDLVLETYERTSGTWYRPRGQPPERIVGRLDFDAEGITNRRGVLAFGTFAESSPSLFEYEKLEERNRIPFAKRKEFFAYLLEHADDFGPGHVVAIQGKKRDGHIHQHAIFVETTDPVTGFPYGLFDQMKKPRRRTWEGIMAEAPARSLYYHVRPTDKIWRAMDPQPGQIMPSPLRRLVQSR
;
A
#
# COMPACT_ATOMS: atom_id res chain seq x y z
N MET A 1 -25.61 -42.35 19.94
CA MET A 1 -24.74 -43.53 20.11
C MET A 1 -25.08 -44.53 19.02
N ARG A 2 -24.05 -45.01 18.30
CA ARG A 2 -24.07 -46.04 17.23
C ARG A 2 -24.85 -45.70 15.95
N LEU A 3 -24.22 -44.90 15.08
CA LEU A 3 -24.29 -45.00 13.61
C LEU A 3 -23.40 -43.91 12.97
N PHE A 4 -22.09 -43.98 13.20
CA PHE A 4 -21.08 -43.16 12.51
C PHE A 4 -19.73 -43.86 12.63
N SER A 5 -19.52 -44.94 11.87
CA SER A 5 -18.23 -45.63 11.77
C SER A 5 -18.20 -46.54 10.54
N MET A 6 -18.44 -46.00 9.34
CA MET A 6 -18.27 -46.78 8.11
C MET A 6 -18.09 -45.94 6.84
N MET A 7 -17.25 -44.90 6.83
CA MET A 7 -16.87 -44.20 5.58
C MET A 7 -15.45 -43.61 5.66
N GLN A 8 -14.46 -44.41 6.08
CA GLN A 8 -13.07 -43.96 6.13
C GLN A 8 -12.04 -45.03 5.73
N ARG A 9 -12.38 -45.91 4.77
CA ARG A 9 -11.43 -46.91 4.22
C ARG A 9 -11.69 -47.20 2.74
N LEU A 10 -11.41 -46.23 1.87
CA LEU A 10 -11.12 -46.46 0.45
C LEU A 10 -10.21 -45.32 0.00
N PHE A 11 -9.07 -45.65 -0.63
CA PHE A 11 -7.95 -44.81 -1.08
C PHE A 11 -6.61 -44.90 -0.33
N VAL A 12 -6.16 -46.12 0.00
CA VAL A 12 -4.73 -46.46 0.02
C VAL A 12 -4.59 -47.94 -0.37
N ALA A 13 -4.05 -48.22 -1.56
CA ALA A 13 -3.28 -49.43 -1.94
C ALA A 13 -3.40 -49.73 -3.44
N CYS A 14 -2.53 -49.17 -4.27
CA CYS A 14 -2.19 -49.77 -5.57
C CYS A 14 -0.82 -49.28 -6.05
N ARG A 15 0.27 -49.76 -5.45
CA ARG A 15 1.63 -49.70 -6.01
C ARG A 15 2.48 -50.85 -5.47
N LEU A 16 2.59 -51.91 -6.27
CA LEU A 16 3.59 -53.00 -6.29
C LEU A 16 3.17 -53.83 -7.54
N THR A 17 3.96 -54.29 -8.49
CA THR A 17 5.41 -54.41 -8.73
C THR A 17 5.51 -54.84 -10.21
N LEU A 18 6.43 -54.32 -11.02
CA LEU A 18 6.95 -55.10 -12.16
C LEU A 18 8.38 -54.64 -12.47
N PHE A 19 9.34 -55.41 -11.95
CA PHE A 19 10.73 -55.42 -12.36
C PHE A 19 10.91 -56.67 -13.22
N VAL A 20 11.24 -56.51 -14.50
CA VAL A 20 11.82 -57.57 -15.33
C VAL A 20 13.03 -56.98 -16.05
N LEU A 21 14.17 -57.63 -15.80
CA LEU A 21 15.47 -57.41 -16.41
C LEU A 21 15.45 -57.66 -17.92
N ILE A 22 16.14 -56.81 -18.68
CA ILE A 22 16.86 -57.21 -19.90
C ILE A 22 18.28 -56.62 -19.82
N LEU A 23 19.25 -57.53 -19.74
CA LEU A 23 20.68 -57.29 -19.97
C LEU A 23 20.98 -57.56 -21.45
N GLY A 24 21.87 -56.77 -22.06
CA GLY A 24 22.40 -57.09 -23.40
C GLY A 24 23.21 -55.99 -24.09
N ALA A 25 24.46 -55.83 -23.66
CA ALA A 25 25.69 -55.45 -24.37
C ALA A 25 25.71 -54.54 -25.62
N GLY A 26 26.66 -53.59 -25.63
CA GLY A 26 27.55 -53.42 -26.80
C GLY A 26 27.85 -51.99 -27.30
N ALA A 27 29.03 -51.48 -26.92
CA ALA A 27 30.02 -50.76 -27.73
C ALA A 27 29.80 -49.31 -28.27
N CYS A 28 30.81 -48.47 -27.97
CA CYS A 28 31.38 -47.29 -28.68
C CYS A 28 30.44 -46.10 -28.96
N ASP A 29 30.80 -44.82 -28.84
CA ASP A 29 32.05 -44.13 -29.16
C ASP A 29 32.01 -42.70 -28.52
N PRO A 30 33.15 -42.06 -28.20
CA PRO A 30 33.20 -40.72 -27.61
C PRO A 30 33.33 -39.67 -28.73
N SER A 31 32.34 -38.78 -28.88
CA SER A 31 32.50 -37.57 -29.67
C SER A 31 32.21 -36.32 -28.85
N SER A 32 33.31 -35.62 -28.55
CA SER A 32 33.37 -34.22 -28.16
C SER A 32 32.66 -33.36 -29.21
N THR A 33 31.55 -32.74 -28.85
CA THR A 33 31.04 -31.58 -29.58
C THR A 33 31.35 -30.32 -28.78
N LEU A 34 32.35 -29.60 -29.30
CA LEU A 34 32.61 -28.20 -29.01
C LEU A 34 31.30 -27.42 -29.07
N ARG A 35 30.94 -26.80 -27.95
CA ARG A 35 29.86 -25.81 -27.91
C ARG A 35 30.40 -24.53 -28.55
N ASP A 36 30.03 -24.33 -29.81
CA ASP A 36 30.22 -23.06 -30.49
C ASP A 36 29.51 -21.95 -29.71
N LYS A 37 30.28 -20.90 -29.40
CA LYS A 37 29.75 -19.61 -28.98
C LYS A 37 28.99 -19.02 -30.17
N PRO A 38 27.72 -18.60 -30.02
CA PRO A 38 27.09 -17.81 -31.06
C PRO A 38 27.82 -16.48 -31.17
N SER A 39 28.48 -16.28 -32.31
CA SER A 39 28.94 -14.97 -32.78
C SER A 39 27.77 -13.99 -32.72
N ALA A 40 28.06 -12.79 -32.20
CA ALA A 40 27.17 -11.65 -32.20
C ALA A 40 26.74 -11.34 -33.65
N LEU A 41 25.60 -11.89 -34.07
CA LEU A 41 24.84 -11.35 -35.17
C LEU A 41 24.41 -9.95 -34.74
N VAL A 42 24.99 -8.96 -35.42
CA VAL A 42 24.46 -7.59 -35.45
C VAL A 42 23.01 -7.73 -35.84
N ALA A 43 22.11 -7.62 -34.87
CA ALA A 43 20.69 -7.58 -35.12
C ALA A 43 20.45 -6.34 -35.99
N GLU A 44 20.15 -6.57 -37.27
CA GLU A 44 19.63 -5.52 -38.13
C GLU A 44 18.41 -4.94 -37.43
N SER A 45 18.55 -3.69 -36.98
CA SER A 45 17.48 -2.91 -36.41
C SER A 45 16.42 -2.76 -37.50
N HIS A 46 15.39 -3.61 -37.45
CA HIS A 46 14.17 -3.41 -38.20
C HIS A 46 13.51 -2.14 -37.68
N PHE A 47 13.89 -1.00 -38.27
CA PHE A 47 13.25 0.28 -38.02
C PHE A 47 11.79 0.18 -38.47
N HIS A 48 10.86 0.44 -37.55
CA HIS A 48 9.47 0.64 -37.93
C HIS A 48 9.39 1.97 -38.72
N PRO A 49 8.93 1.95 -39.98
CA PRO A 49 8.87 3.16 -40.81
C PRO A 49 7.93 4.24 -40.27
N ASP A 50 7.08 3.89 -39.30
CA ASP A 50 6.03 4.75 -38.75
C ASP A 50 6.44 5.56 -37.50
N LEU A 51 7.70 5.48 -37.07
CA LEU A 51 8.17 6.23 -35.90
C LEU A 51 8.55 7.67 -36.27
N ASP A 52 7.99 8.65 -35.55
CA ASP A 52 8.44 10.04 -35.63
C ASP A 52 9.85 10.23 -35.02
N ILE A 53 10.41 11.45 -35.12
CA ILE A 53 11.78 11.72 -34.64
C ILE A 53 11.92 11.47 -33.13
N ASP A 54 10.91 11.84 -32.34
CA ASP A 54 10.92 11.68 -30.89
C ASP A 54 10.83 10.20 -30.50
N GLN A 55 10.04 9.42 -31.23
CA GLN A 55 9.91 7.98 -31.06
C GLN A 55 11.18 7.24 -31.43
N ARG A 56 11.82 7.61 -32.55
CA ARG A 56 13.14 7.06 -32.91
C ARG A 56 14.17 7.37 -31.84
N ALA A 57 14.18 8.60 -31.30
CA ALA A 57 15.07 8.97 -30.21
C ALA A 57 14.79 8.15 -28.93
N CYS A 58 13.52 7.90 -28.61
CA CYS A 58 13.15 7.05 -27.47
C CYS A 58 13.60 5.60 -27.68
N HIS A 59 13.39 5.06 -28.87
CA HIS A 59 13.79 3.70 -29.23
C HIS A 59 15.31 3.50 -29.07
N VAL A 60 16.10 4.41 -29.64
CA VAL A 60 17.57 4.42 -29.51
C VAL A 60 17.98 4.50 -28.03
N ARG A 61 17.33 5.39 -27.25
CA ARG A 61 17.61 5.52 -25.82
C ARG A 61 17.30 4.23 -25.06
N ARG A 62 16.15 3.60 -25.31
CA ARG A 62 15.76 2.34 -24.66
C ARG A 62 16.76 1.23 -24.98
N ASN A 63 17.15 1.08 -26.24
CA ASN A 63 18.13 0.06 -26.65
C ASN A 63 19.51 0.31 -26.01
N ALA A 64 19.95 1.56 -25.90
CA ALA A 64 21.18 1.92 -25.21
C ALA A 64 21.15 1.64 -23.69
N LEU A 65 19.96 1.68 -23.07
CA LEU A 65 19.79 1.26 -21.67
C LEU A 65 19.79 -0.27 -21.54
N LEU A 66 19.11 -0.98 -22.45
CA LEU A 66 19.08 -2.44 -22.49
C LEU A 66 20.46 -3.06 -22.74
N SER A 67 21.36 -2.36 -23.43
CA SER A 67 22.73 -2.82 -23.63
C SER A 67 23.63 -2.65 -22.41
N GLN A 68 23.20 -1.91 -21.38
CA GLN A 68 23.95 -1.77 -20.13
C GLN A 68 23.66 -2.96 -19.20
N PRO A 69 24.59 -3.34 -18.30
CA PRO A 69 24.33 -4.38 -17.31
C PRO A 69 23.14 -4.05 -16.42
N ASP A 70 22.21 -4.99 -16.25
CA ASP A 70 21.12 -4.86 -15.27
C ASP A 70 21.69 -4.93 -13.85
N VAL A 71 21.21 -4.07 -12.95
CA VAL A 71 21.61 -4.05 -11.53
C VAL A 71 20.87 -5.07 -10.65
N GLY A 72 19.92 -5.83 -11.19
CA GLY A 72 19.38 -7.06 -10.61
C GLY A 72 18.17 -6.90 -9.68
N GLY A 73 17.93 -5.72 -9.11
CA GLY A 73 16.77 -5.46 -8.25
C GLY A 73 16.79 -6.27 -6.94
N THR A 74 15.62 -6.68 -6.46
CA THR A 74 15.45 -7.39 -5.18
C THR A 74 14.59 -8.64 -5.33
N PRO A 75 15.11 -9.73 -5.94
CA PRO A 75 14.30 -10.89 -6.28
C PRO A 75 13.58 -11.53 -5.08
N ALA A 76 14.24 -11.60 -3.92
CA ALA A 76 13.66 -12.19 -2.71
C ALA A 76 12.49 -11.36 -2.16
N TYR A 77 12.65 -10.04 -2.10
CA TYR A 77 11.57 -9.13 -1.73
C TYR A 77 10.46 -9.14 -2.78
N ASP A 78 10.79 -9.09 -4.07
CA ASP A 78 9.81 -9.03 -5.17
C ASP A 78 8.93 -10.29 -5.18
N ALA A 79 9.50 -11.47 -4.89
CA ALA A 79 8.76 -12.73 -4.77
C ALA A 79 7.79 -12.74 -3.57
N MET A 80 8.07 -11.96 -2.53
CA MET A 80 7.27 -11.89 -1.29
C MET A 80 6.53 -10.55 -1.13
N ARG A 81 6.56 -9.69 -2.17
CA ARG A 81 6.18 -8.28 -2.10
C ARG A 81 4.76 -8.07 -1.59
N ALA A 82 3.80 -8.82 -2.12
CA ALA A 82 2.41 -8.75 -1.69
C ALA A 82 2.22 -9.13 -0.21
N GLU A 83 2.88 -10.19 0.25
CA GLU A 83 2.79 -10.61 1.65
C GLU A 83 3.49 -9.61 2.59
N ILE A 84 4.64 -9.05 2.19
CA ILE A 84 5.34 -8.01 2.95
C ILE A 84 4.46 -6.76 3.08
N LEU A 85 3.98 -6.22 1.97
CA LEU A 85 3.13 -5.02 1.95
C LEU A 85 1.76 -5.26 2.63
N GLY A 86 1.25 -6.49 2.57
CA GLY A 86 0.03 -6.90 3.28
C GLY A 86 0.20 -6.99 4.80
N ARG A 87 1.45 -7.03 5.30
CA ARG A 87 1.76 -7.15 6.73
C ARG A 87 2.36 -5.88 7.31
N ALA A 88 3.47 -5.43 6.73
CA ALA A 88 4.27 -4.31 7.18
C ALA A 88 3.84 -3.03 6.45
N TRP A 89 3.38 -2.04 7.22
CA TRP A 89 3.00 -0.75 6.65
C TRP A 89 4.23 -0.05 6.08
N GLY A 90 4.14 0.35 4.81
CA GLY A 90 5.18 1.11 4.13
C GLY A 90 4.88 1.30 2.66
N GLU A 91 5.79 1.99 1.98
CA GLU A 91 5.60 2.40 0.59
C GLU A 91 6.10 1.30 -0.37
N PRO A 92 5.41 1.10 -1.52
CA PRO A 92 5.70 0.04 -2.48
C PRO A 92 6.89 0.46 -3.36
N MET A 93 8.06 0.62 -2.73
CA MET A 93 9.25 1.07 -3.43
C MET A 93 9.84 -0.03 -4.31
N VAL A 94 10.56 0.37 -5.36
CA VAL A 94 11.40 -0.57 -6.13
C VAL A 94 12.85 -0.30 -5.82
N PHE A 95 13.54 -1.33 -5.35
CA PHE A 95 14.96 -1.27 -5.09
C PHE A 95 15.76 -1.63 -6.36
N MET A 96 16.85 -0.90 -6.57
CA MET A 96 17.81 -1.15 -7.66
C MET A 96 18.67 -2.38 -7.37
N ARG A 97 18.94 -2.64 -6.09
CA ARG A 97 19.55 -3.86 -5.55
C ARG A 97 19.13 -4.05 -4.10
N GLU A 98 19.35 -5.23 -3.55
CA GLU A 98 19.11 -5.48 -2.13
C GLU A 98 19.99 -4.58 -1.24
N PRO A 99 19.41 -3.89 -0.23
CA PRO A 99 20.19 -3.21 0.79
C PRO A 99 21.08 -4.19 1.55
N THR A 100 22.35 -3.85 1.74
CA THR A 100 23.31 -4.74 2.39
C THR A 100 23.69 -4.27 3.80
N ARG A 101 23.93 -5.22 4.70
CA ARG A 101 24.57 -4.91 5.98
C ARG A 101 26.07 -4.76 5.76
N LEU A 102 26.74 -4.09 6.70
CA LEU A 102 28.21 -4.11 6.73
C LEU A 102 28.70 -5.56 6.74
N PRO A 103 29.74 -5.90 5.94
CA PRO A 103 30.35 -7.22 5.97
C PRO A 103 30.72 -7.63 7.39
N ILE A 104 30.52 -8.90 7.73
CA ILE A 104 30.67 -9.40 9.11
C ILE A 104 32.09 -9.17 9.68
N GLN A 105 33.08 -9.10 8.79
CA GLN A 105 34.47 -8.84 9.09
C GLN A 105 34.71 -7.38 9.54
N GLN A 106 33.89 -6.45 9.05
CA GLN A 106 33.92 -5.03 9.41
C GLN A 106 33.15 -4.73 10.71
N LEU A 107 32.36 -5.68 11.21
CA LEU A 107 31.67 -5.56 12.49
C LEU A 107 32.63 -5.81 13.67
N SER A 108 32.40 -5.08 14.77
CA SER A 108 33.08 -5.35 16.05
C SER A 108 32.79 -6.78 16.54
N ALA A 109 33.66 -7.34 17.36
CA ALA A 109 33.52 -8.73 17.83
C ALA A 109 32.17 -9.01 18.52
N SER A 110 31.68 -8.08 19.35
CA SER A 110 30.37 -8.18 20.00
C SER A 110 29.21 -8.12 19.01
N THR A 111 29.27 -7.20 18.04
CA THR A 111 28.26 -7.04 16.99
C THR A 111 28.21 -8.24 16.06
N ARG A 112 29.38 -8.79 15.70
CA ARG A 112 29.51 -10.00 14.88
C ARG A 112 28.78 -11.18 15.50
N THR A 113 28.99 -11.44 16.79
CA THR A 113 28.32 -12.54 17.51
C THR A 113 26.80 -12.39 17.47
N LEU A 114 26.28 -11.19 17.72
CA LEU A 114 24.84 -10.93 17.65
C LEU A 114 24.28 -11.02 16.23
N ALA A 115 25.02 -10.56 15.21
CA ALA A 115 24.61 -10.67 13.81
C ALA A 115 24.49 -12.14 13.37
N ILE A 116 25.47 -12.98 13.72
CA ILE A 116 25.41 -14.43 13.46
C ILE A 116 24.22 -15.07 14.18
N ALA A 117 23.99 -14.71 15.44
CA ALA A 117 22.88 -15.24 16.22
C ALA A 117 21.52 -14.79 15.64
N PHE A 118 21.43 -13.56 15.15
CA PHE A 118 20.25 -13.02 14.47
C PHE A 118 19.97 -13.79 13.16
N ASP A 119 20.99 -14.03 12.35
CA ASP A 119 20.84 -14.73 11.06
C ASP A 119 20.41 -16.19 11.21
N ARG A 120 20.82 -16.85 12.32
CA ARG A 120 20.43 -18.23 12.64
C ARG A 120 19.08 -18.35 13.35
N ALA A 121 18.56 -17.26 13.89
CA ALA A 121 17.30 -17.29 14.62
C ALA A 121 16.10 -17.33 13.66
N PRO A 122 14.97 -17.95 14.07
CA PRO A 122 13.78 -18.01 13.21
C PRO A 122 13.24 -16.62 12.86
N HIS A 123 12.69 -16.49 11.65
CA HIS A 123 11.99 -15.30 11.19
C HIS A 123 10.82 -14.94 12.11
N GLY A 124 10.54 -13.64 12.25
CA GLY A 124 9.44 -13.14 13.09
C GLY A 124 9.70 -13.14 14.60
N VAL A 125 10.80 -13.75 15.07
CA VAL A 125 11.21 -13.69 16.50
C VAL A 125 12.59 -13.08 16.69
N ARG A 126 13.43 -13.10 15.65
CA ARG A 126 14.83 -12.64 15.72
C ARG A 126 14.98 -11.15 15.98
N VAL A 127 14.09 -10.32 15.45
CA VAL A 127 14.08 -8.85 15.66
C VAL A 127 13.83 -8.53 17.13
N ASP A 128 12.73 -9.02 17.69
CA ASP A 128 12.36 -8.81 19.08
C ASP A 128 13.41 -9.38 20.06
N ARG A 129 13.97 -10.56 19.76
CA ARG A 129 15.10 -11.12 20.54
C ARG A 129 16.32 -10.20 20.52
N LEU A 130 16.71 -9.69 19.37
CA LEU A 130 17.84 -8.76 19.24
C LEU A 130 17.57 -7.47 20.01
N LEU A 131 16.35 -6.91 19.91
CA LEU A 131 15.97 -5.70 20.64
C LEU A 131 16.09 -5.90 22.15
N ARG A 132 15.68 -7.04 22.71
CA ARG A 132 15.89 -7.33 24.13
C ARG A 132 17.36 -7.40 24.52
N GLN A 133 18.20 -8.02 23.69
CA GLN A 133 19.63 -8.21 23.99
C GLN A 133 20.45 -6.92 23.85
N ALA A 134 20.07 -6.04 22.91
CA ALA A 134 20.85 -4.88 22.52
C ALA A 134 20.11 -3.54 22.70
N ARG A 135 19.06 -3.47 23.54
CA ARG A 135 18.22 -2.27 23.74
C ARG A 135 18.99 -0.98 24.06
N ASN A 136 20.16 -1.09 24.70
CA ASN A 136 20.99 0.04 25.12
C ASN A 136 22.18 0.28 24.16
N GLN A 137 22.20 -0.38 23.00
CA GLN A 137 23.29 -0.34 22.04
C GLN A 137 22.76 0.10 20.66
N PRO A 138 22.33 1.36 20.51
CA PRO A 138 21.67 1.85 19.29
C PRO A 138 22.52 1.65 18.02
N ALA A 139 23.82 1.97 18.08
CA ALA A 139 24.73 1.77 16.94
C ALA A 139 24.81 0.29 16.50
N LEU A 140 24.81 -0.64 17.47
CA LEU A 140 24.78 -2.07 17.20
C LEU A 140 23.47 -2.46 16.51
N LEU A 141 22.33 -2.03 17.06
CA LEU A 141 21.01 -2.28 16.46
C LEU A 141 20.94 -1.76 15.03
N ARG A 142 21.40 -0.54 14.77
CA ARG A 142 21.44 0.03 13.40
C ARG A 142 22.26 -0.84 12.45
N SER A 143 23.44 -1.29 12.87
CA SER A 143 24.32 -2.10 12.01
C SER A 143 23.73 -3.46 11.60
N ILE A 144 22.80 -4.01 12.39
CA ILE A 144 22.17 -5.31 12.13
C ILE A 144 20.79 -5.16 11.48
N LEU A 145 19.98 -4.19 11.95
CA LEU A 145 18.57 -4.05 11.55
C LEU A 145 18.35 -3.04 10.42
N LEU A 146 19.30 -2.15 10.13
CA LEU A 146 19.18 -1.11 9.11
C LEU A 146 20.27 -1.26 8.03
N PRO A 147 20.18 -2.27 7.13
CA PRO A 147 21.12 -2.38 6.01
C PRO A 147 21.13 -1.08 5.19
N GLU A 148 22.30 -0.43 5.10
CA GLU A 148 22.47 0.89 4.45
C GLU A 148 21.48 1.98 4.93
N GLY A 149 21.02 1.86 6.19
CA GLY A 149 20.06 2.77 6.81
C GLY A 149 18.60 2.44 6.52
N TYR A 150 18.31 1.42 5.71
CA TYR A 150 16.94 1.05 5.31
C TYR A 150 16.21 0.19 6.34
N VAL A 151 14.95 0.52 6.59
CA VAL A 151 13.97 -0.35 7.24
C VAL A 151 13.55 -1.41 6.21
N TYR A 152 14.30 -2.50 6.14
CA TYR A 152 14.15 -3.52 5.09
C TYR A 152 14.31 -4.94 5.64
N ALA A 153 13.49 -5.84 5.11
CA ALA A 153 13.63 -7.28 5.23
C ALA A 153 12.96 -7.94 4.02
N SER A 154 13.56 -9.02 3.50
CA SER A 154 13.01 -9.84 2.42
C SER A 154 12.06 -10.94 2.91
N ASP A 155 12.01 -11.19 4.22
CA ASP A 155 11.02 -12.08 4.85
C ASP A 155 9.81 -11.29 5.39
N PRO A 156 8.56 -11.72 5.12
CA PRO A 156 7.37 -11.01 5.58
C PRO A 156 7.17 -10.91 7.08
N LEU A 157 7.61 -11.90 7.86
CA LEU A 157 7.46 -11.86 9.31
C LEU A 157 8.48 -10.91 9.92
N ASP A 158 9.71 -10.89 9.43
CA ASP A 158 10.69 -9.91 9.87
C ASP A 158 10.32 -8.49 9.45
N ALA A 159 9.81 -8.28 8.24
CA ALA A 159 9.33 -6.97 7.81
C ALA A 159 8.25 -6.44 8.77
N LEU A 160 7.30 -7.29 9.17
CA LEU A 160 6.28 -6.96 10.16
C LEU A 160 6.91 -6.61 11.51
N GLU A 161 7.83 -7.44 12.02
CA GLU A 161 8.46 -7.21 13.31
C GLU A 161 9.30 -5.93 13.35
N VAL A 162 10.02 -5.63 12.27
CA VAL A 162 10.81 -4.40 12.19
C VAL A 162 9.89 -3.18 12.30
N VAL A 163 8.81 -3.10 11.51
CA VAL A 163 7.91 -1.95 11.55
C VAL A 163 7.14 -1.86 12.86
N ARG A 164 6.75 -3.00 13.44
CA ARG A 164 5.94 -3.04 14.67
C ARG A 164 6.75 -2.75 15.94
N SER A 165 7.94 -3.33 16.04
CA SER A 165 8.69 -3.41 17.30
C SER A 165 9.82 -2.39 17.37
N LEU A 166 10.31 -1.90 16.22
CA LEU A 166 11.40 -0.93 16.18
C LEU A 166 10.87 0.50 16.40
N GLN A 167 11.53 1.23 17.29
CA GLN A 167 11.23 2.64 17.55
C GLN A 167 12.50 3.47 17.35
N LEU A 168 12.36 4.67 16.78
CA LEU A 168 13.48 5.59 16.54
C LEU A 168 14.38 5.82 17.78
N PRO A 169 13.85 5.99 19.02
CA PRO A 169 14.68 6.14 20.22
C PRO A 169 15.50 4.92 20.62
N LEU A 170 15.14 3.72 20.15
CA LEU A 170 15.96 2.51 20.32
C LEU A 170 17.15 2.50 19.36
N LEU A 171 16.98 3.14 18.20
CA LEU A 171 17.98 3.19 17.13
C LEU A 171 18.90 4.40 17.24
N PHE A 172 18.45 5.51 17.80
CA PHE A 172 19.16 6.79 17.76
C PHE A 172 19.14 7.48 19.12
N GLN A 173 20.23 8.16 19.47
CA GLN A 173 20.40 9.03 20.63
C GLN A 173 20.62 10.51 20.24
N GLU A 174 20.89 10.75 18.97
CA GLU A 174 21.21 12.02 18.37
C GLU A 174 20.03 13.01 18.52
N PRO A 175 20.28 14.31 18.77
CA PRO A 175 19.20 15.29 18.94
C PRO A 175 18.41 15.53 17.65
N VAL A 176 19.07 15.32 16.51
CA VAL A 176 18.50 15.44 15.17
C VAL A 176 18.88 14.19 14.39
N ILE A 177 17.91 13.65 13.67
CA ILE A 177 18.13 12.62 12.66
C ILE A 177 17.36 13.00 11.40
N TRP A 178 17.60 12.27 10.32
CA TRP A 178 16.92 12.49 9.06
C TRP A 178 16.26 11.20 8.59
N LEU A 179 15.10 11.36 7.97
CA LEU A 179 14.30 10.28 7.41
C LEU A 179 14.08 10.56 5.93
N GLN A 180 14.43 9.60 5.08
CA GLN A 180 14.00 9.57 3.69
C GLN A 180 12.84 8.58 3.56
N ARG A 181 11.68 9.09 3.14
CA ARG A 181 10.49 8.30 2.83
C ARG A 181 10.05 8.66 1.42
N GLN A 182 9.92 7.64 0.56
CA GLN A 182 9.76 7.88 -0.88
C GLN A 182 10.88 8.81 -1.38
N ALA A 183 10.57 9.78 -2.24
CA ALA A 183 11.53 10.78 -2.69
C ALA A 183 11.87 11.88 -1.66
N GLU A 184 11.12 12.00 -0.56
CA GLU A 184 11.24 13.11 0.38
C GLU A 184 12.27 12.83 1.48
N VAL A 185 13.05 13.84 1.83
CA VAL A 185 13.96 13.83 2.97
C VAL A 185 13.47 14.86 3.98
N VAL A 186 13.19 14.41 5.20
CA VAL A 186 12.64 15.24 6.27
C VAL A 186 13.51 15.19 7.51
N ARG A 187 13.63 16.33 8.19
CA ARG A 187 14.33 16.45 9.45
C ARG A 187 13.46 16.03 10.63
N LEU A 188 13.99 15.20 11.51
CA LEU A 188 13.34 14.79 12.75
C LEU A 188 14.12 15.29 13.96
N GLU A 189 13.41 15.82 14.95
CA GLU A 189 13.99 16.29 16.21
C GLU A 189 13.58 15.38 17.36
N ARG A 190 14.55 15.07 18.23
CA ARG A 190 14.31 14.28 19.42
C ARG A 190 13.56 15.12 20.45
N PHE A 191 12.48 14.56 20.98
CA PHE A 191 11.68 15.17 22.03
C PHE A 191 11.55 14.22 23.23
N ARG A 192 11.47 14.78 24.43
CA ARG A 192 11.20 14.02 25.65
C ARG A 192 9.82 14.40 26.18
N GLU A 193 8.92 13.43 26.19
CA GLU A 193 7.58 13.59 26.73
C GLU A 193 7.43 12.70 27.95
N ARG A 194 7.31 13.33 29.13
CA ARG A 194 7.34 12.64 30.44
C ARG A 194 8.62 11.77 30.56
N ASN A 195 8.46 10.45 30.57
CA ASN A 195 9.53 9.47 30.70
C ASN A 195 9.85 8.74 29.39
N THR A 196 9.33 9.21 28.26
CA THR A 196 9.52 8.58 26.94
C THR A 196 10.23 9.54 25.99
N SER A 197 11.30 9.07 25.36
CA SER A 197 11.90 9.76 24.21
C SER A 197 11.13 9.39 22.95
N LEU A 198 10.98 10.33 22.03
CA LEU A 198 10.39 10.12 20.71
C LEU A 198 11.04 11.08 19.72
N TYR A 199 10.84 10.89 18.42
CA TYR A 199 11.23 11.85 17.39
C TYR A 199 10.00 12.44 16.75
N ARG A 200 10.01 13.75 16.46
CA ARG A 200 8.93 14.46 15.80
C ARG A 200 9.42 15.08 14.50
N TYR A 201 8.54 15.22 13.51
CA TYR A 201 8.87 15.99 12.31
C TYR A 201 9.15 17.44 12.70
N ALA A 202 10.28 17.97 12.27
CA ALA A 202 10.67 19.35 12.54
C ALA A 202 9.94 20.34 11.63
N GLU A 203 9.53 19.88 10.44
CA GLU A 203 8.99 20.69 9.35
C GLU A 203 7.99 19.89 8.50
N GLY A 204 7.33 20.57 7.56
CA GLY A 204 6.39 19.96 6.63
C GLY A 204 4.99 19.72 7.23
N PRO A 205 4.10 19.02 6.50
CA PRO A 205 2.70 18.86 6.88
C PRO A 205 2.47 18.09 8.18
N TYR A 206 3.48 17.33 8.63
CA TYR A 206 3.44 16.53 9.86
C TYR A 206 4.21 17.19 11.03
N GLN A 207 4.59 18.46 10.92
CA GLN A 207 5.37 19.17 11.94
C GLN A 207 4.79 18.96 13.36
N GLY A 208 5.68 18.61 14.30
CA GLY A 208 5.34 18.37 15.69
C GLY A 208 4.66 17.03 15.98
N GLN A 209 4.29 16.24 14.96
CA GLN A 209 3.73 14.91 15.14
C GLN A 209 4.86 13.88 15.38
N PRO A 210 4.63 12.84 16.22
CA PRO A 210 5.58 11.75 16.37
C PRO A 210 5.82 11.01 15.05
N ALA A 211 7.08 10.79 14.70
CA ALA A 211 7.46 9.97 13.57
C ALA A 211 7.44 8.48 13.95
N SER A 212 6.77 7.67 13.14
CA SER A 212 6.82 6.21 13.19
C SER A 212 7.58 5.67 11.98
N LEU A 213 8.27 4.55 12.18
CA LEU A 213 8.94 3.84 11.10
C LEU A 213 7.92 3.16 10.18
N GLN A 214 8.26 3.14 8.90
CA GLN A 214 7.55 2.41 7.85
C GLN A 214 8.53 1.53 7.09
N PHE A 215 8.04 0.44 6.53
CA PHE A 215 8.84 -0.39 5.64
C PHE A 215 9.32 0.44 4.45
N GLY A 216 10.62 0.39 4.18
CA GLY A 216 11.26 1.18 3.12
C GLY A 216 11.83 2.52 3.55
N ASP A 217 11.52 3.02 4.75
CA ASP A 217 12.16 4.22 5.28
C ASP A 217 13.69 4.07 5.29
N ARG A 218 14.42 5.14 4.97
CA ARG A 218 15.88 5.20 5.16
C ARG A 218 16.22 6.26 6.19
N LEU A 219 17.09 5.92 7.12
CA LEU A 219 17.46 6.78 8.24
C LEU A 219 18.95 7.11 8.19
N ALA A 220 19.28 8.34 8.56
CA ALA A 220 20.67 8.82 8.65
C ALA A 220 20.82 9.88 9.74
N ILE A 221 22.06 10.14 10.14
CA ILE A 221 22.39 11.24 11.06
C ILE A 221 22.71 12.54 10.33
N SER A 222 22.99 12.47 9.02
CA SER A 222 23.21 13.62 8.15
C SER A 222 22.41 13.51 6.84
N PRO A 223 22.00 14.64 6.24
CA PRO A 223 21.25 14.61 4.98
C PRO A 223 22.11 14.16 3.78
N ALA A 224 23.43 14.35 3.86
CA ALA A 224 24.36 13.96 2.80
C ALA A 224 24.39 12.44 2.56
N GLU A 225 24.06 11.62 3.57
CA GLU A 225 23.99 10.16 3.47
C GLU A 225 22.87 9.66 2.55
N PHE A 226 21.90 10.52 2.21
CA PHE A 226 20.85 10.20 1.23
C PHE A 226 21.29 10.41 -0.22
N ALA A 227 22.53 10.86 -0.46
CA ALA A 227 23.11 10.83 -1.79
C ALA A 227 23.06 9.39 -2.33
N ASN A 228 22.43 9.20 -3.49
CA ASN A 228 22.29 7.90 -4.16
C ASN A 228 21.37 6.90 -3.42
N PRO A 229 20.05 7.17 -3.31
CA PRO A 229 19.12 6.19 -2.77
C PRO A 229 19.05 4.93 -3.63
N LEU A 230 18.90 3.78 -2.99
CA LEU A 230 18.74 2.49 -3.66
C LEU A 230 17.33 2.25 -4.18
N HIS A 231 16.33 2.99 -3.69
CA HIS A 231 14.94 2.80 -4.09
C HIS A 231 14.48 3.83 -5.11
N ARG A 232 13.36 3.53 -5.78
CA ARG A 232 12.66 4.38 -6.72
C ARG A 232 11.18 4.48 -6.34
N ASP A 233 10.67 5.70 -6.33
CA ASP A 233 9.29 6.01 -5.99
C ASP A 233 8.39 5.91 -7.23
N LEU A 234 7.87 4.70 -7.46
CA LEU A 234 6.90 4.45 -8.52
C LEU A 234 5.49 4.88 -8.14
N ARG A 235 5.16 4.98 -6.85
CA ARG A 235 3.80 5.34 -6.41
C ARG A 235 3.49 6.78 -6.79
N THR A 236 4.38 7.71 -6.45
CA THR A 236 4.23 9.12 -6.83
C THR A 236 4.15 9.27 -8.34
N LEU A 237 5.01 8.56 -9.09
CA LEU A 237 4.96 8.59 -10.55
C LEU A 237 3.63 8.04 -11.09
N ALA A 238 3.15 6.90 -10.58
CA ALA A 238 1.87 6.30 -10.99
C ALA A 238 0.70 7.25 -10.72
N ARG A 239 0.68 7.88 -9.55
CA ARG A 239 -0.28 8.92 -9.19
C ARG A 239 -0.22 10.10 -10.15
N ASP A 240 0.97 10.50 -10.57
CA ASP A 240 1.15 11.72 -11.33
C ASP A 240 0.96 11.58 -12.83
N VAL A 241 1.34 10.44 -13.38
CA VAL A 241 1.18 10.08 -14.78
C VAL A 241 -0.16 9.39 -15.03
N GLY A 242 -0.71 8.69 -14.03
CA GLY A 242 -2.03 8.06 -14.09
C GLY A 242 -2.05 6.60 -14.52
N PHE A 243 -0.89 5.97 -14.78
CA PHE A 243 -0.84 4.53 -15.02
C PHE A 243 -1.16 3.75 -13.73
N ASP A 244 -1.75 2.57 -13.88
CA ASP A 244 -2.20 1.76 -12.74
C ASP A 244 -1.35 0.49 -12.51
N ARG A 245 -0.54 0.08 -13.49
CA ARG A 245 0.49 -0.96 -13.34
C ARG A 245 1.79 -0.62 -14.04
N VAL A 246 2.87 -1.23 -13.57
CA VAL A 246 4.19 -1.18 -14.20
C VAL A 246 4.88 -2.55 -14.15
N ARG A 247 5.46 -2.95 -15.28
CA ARG A 247 6.40 -4.07 -15.38
C ARG A 247 7.79 -3.50 -15.62
N ILE A 248 8.76 -3.93 -14.83
CA ILE A 248 10.14 -3.45 -14.94
C ILE A 248 10.90 -4.48 -15.78
N GLU A 249 11.27 -4.07 -16.99
CA GLU A 249 12.00 -4.91 -17.94
C GLU A 249 13.50 -4.91 -17.63
N HIS A 250 14.05 -3.73 -17.31
CA HIS A 250 15.49 -3.54 -17.11
C HIS A 250 15.78 -2.41 -16.13
N ARG A 251 16.84 -2.57 -15.32
CA ARG A 251 17.25 -1.57 -14.32
C ARG A 251 18.68 -1.12 -14.56
N VAL A 252 18.89 0.19 -14.61
CA VAL A 252 20.23 0.80 -14.53
C VAL A 252 20.21 1.93 -13.52
N ALA A 253 21.38 2.34 -13.00
CA ALA A 253 21.45 3.31 -11.90
C ALA A 253 20.63 4.60 -12.16
N SER A 254 20.62 5.09 -13.41
CA SER A 254 19.98 6.33 -13.84
C SER A 254 18.56 6.18 -14.42
N ALA A 255 18.07 4.95 -14.68
CA ALA A 255 16.81 4.75 -15.39
C ALA A 255 16.20 3.36 -15.21
N LEU A 256 14.91 3.25 -15.53
CA LEU A 256 14.18 1.99 -15.65
C LEU A 256 13.61 1.87 -17.06
N VAL A 257 13.78 0.70 -17.68
CA VAL A 257 13.02 0.32 -18.87
C VAL A 257 11.79 -0.44 -18.40
N VAL A 258 10.61 -0.01 -18.85
CA VAL A 258 9.35 -0.47 -18.28
C VAL A 258 8.28 -0.69 -19.34
N GLN A 259 7.26 -1.47 -18.97
CA GLN A 259 5.93 -1.38 -19.57
C GLN A 259 4.99 -0.74 -18.55
N LEU A 260 4.23 0.27 -18.97
CA LEU A 260 3.22 0.95 -18.16
C LEU A 260 1.83 0.54 -18.64
N ARG A 261 0.90 0.26 -17.72
CA ARG A 261 -0.50 0.00 -18.06
C ARG A 261 -1.34 1.26 -17.90
N PHE A 262 -2.02 1.65 -18.96
CA PHE A 262 -3.05 2.69 -18.94
C PHE A 262 -4.38 2.00 -19.27
N GLY A 263 -5.26 1.83 -18.30
CA GLY A 263 -6.49 1.07 -18.48
C GLY A 263 -6.19 -0.39 -18.82
N THR A 264 -6.53 -0.83 -20.04
CA THR A 264 -6.26 -2.21 -20.50
C THR A 264 -4.99 -2.35 -21.33
N ARG A 265 -4.35 -1.25 -21.72
CA ARG A 265 -3.24 -1.26 -22.68
C ARG A 265 -1.89 -1.11 -21.98
N TRP A 266 -0.96 -1.99 -22.34
CA TRP A 266 0.45 -1.88 -21.95
C TRP A 266 1.26 -1.14 -23.01
N VAL A 267 2.12 -0.22 -22.57
CA VAL A 267 2.99 0.59 -23.43
C VAL A 267 4.41 0.58 -22.90
N ARG A 268 5.39 0.45 -23.79
CA ARG A 268 6.82 0.46 -23.43
C ARG A 268 7.28 1.90 -23.21
N GLY A 269 8.16 2.09 -22.24
CA GLY A 269 8.69 3.41 -21.93
C GLY A 269 10.01 3.38 -21.16
N VAL A 270 10.58 4.57 -21.01
CA VAL A 270 11.78 4.81 -20.23
C VAL A 270 11.44 5.77 -19.11
N LEU A 271 11.77 5.38 -17.88
CA LEU A 271 11.70 6.23 -16.70
C LEU A 271 13.12 6.68 -16.34
N THR A 272 13.33 7.98 -16.17
CA THR A 272 14.60 8.50 -15.66
C THR A 272 14.53 8.72 -14.16
N ALA A 273 15.63 8.42 -13.47
CA ALA A 273 15.76 8.61 -12.04
C ALA A 273 16.58 9.86 -11.72
N GLN A 274 16.08 10.67 -10.78
CA GLN A 274 16.85 11.71 -10.11
C GLN A 274 16.77 11.41 -8.60
N GLY A 275 17.82 10.80 -8.06
CA GLY A 275 17.75 10.21 -6.73
C GLY A 275 16.68 9.11 -6.68
N ALA A 276 15.72 9.24 -5.77
CA ALA A 276 14.60 8.30 -5.62
C ALA A 276 13.41 8.65 -6.52
N SER A 277 13.29 9.91 -6.96
CA SER A 277 12.22 10.35 -7.85
C SER A 277 12.38 9.75 -9.24
N LEU A 278 11.25 9.41 -9.85
CA LEU A 278 11.16 8.98 -11.24
C LEU A 278 10.40 10.01 -12.08
N GLN A 279 10.72 10.06 -13.37
CA GLN A 279 9.98 10.82 -14.38
C GLN A 279 9.81 9.97 -15.63
N LEU A 280 8.64 10.05 -16.27
CA LEU A 280 8.42 9.42 -17.58
C LEU A 280 9.17 10.22 -18.65
N ALA A 281 10.24 9.64 -19.17
CA ALA A 281 11.15 10.32 -20.09
C ALA A 281 10.74 10.19 -21.56
N CYS A 282 10.14 9.07 -21.96
CA CYS A 282 9.54 8.85 -23.27
C CYS A 282 8.78 7.51 -23.33
N LEU A 283 7.96 7.33 -24.37
CA LEU A 283 7.30 6.06 -24.71
C LEU A 283 7.92 5.49 -26.00
N ASP A 284 8.32 4.22 -25.97
CA ASP A 284 8.86 3.48 -27.12
C ASP A 284 7.72 2.78 -27.87
N GLU A 285 6.81 3.58 -28.40
CA GLU A 285 5.58 3.12 -29.05
C GLU A 285 5.28 3.90 -30.33
N PRO A 286 4.55 3.31 -31.30
CA PRO A 286 4.07 4.01 -32.50
C PRO A 286 3.18 5.22 -32.17
N ARG A 287 3.08 6.18 -33.09
CA ARG A 287 2.35 7.45 -32.90
C ARG A 287 0.89 7.26 -32.48
N ALA A 288 0.19 6.37 -33.15
CA ALA A 288 -1.20 6.05 -32.82
C ALA A 288 -1.35 5.54 -31.36
N THR A 289 -0.37 4.80 -30.83
CA THR A 289 -0.38 4.34 -29.45
C THR A 289 -0.15 5.48 -28.47
N VAL A 290 0.82 6.37 -28.77
CA VAL A 290 1.10 7.54 -27.93
C VAL A 290 -0.11 8.48 -27.88
N GLU A 291 -0.73 8.76 -29.02
CA GLU A 291 -1.93 9.58 -29.12
C GLU A 291 -3.12 8.97 -28.36
N TRP A 292 -3.24 7.64 -28.40
CA TRP A 292 -4.22 6.93 -27.58
C TRP A 292 -3.94 7.10 -26.08
N VAL A 293 -2.68 7.00 -25.63
CA VAL A 293 -2.34 7.24 -24.21
C VAL A 293 -2.70 8.68 -23.82
N GLU A 294 -2.36 9.65 -24.66
CA GLU A 294 -2.73 11.05 -24.39
C GLU A 294 -4.25 11.25 -24.32
N ALA A 295 -5.02 10.61 -25.22
CA ALA A 295 -6.47 10.65 -25.19
C ALA A 295 -7.03 10.02 -23.90
N TRP A 296 -6.55 8.83 -23.55
CA TRP A 296 -6.93 8.14 -22.32
C TRP A 296 -6.65 8.99 -21.08
N MET A 297 -5.48 9.63 -21.01
CA MET A 297 -5.12 10.51 -19.89
C MET A 297 -6.01 11.74 -19.79
N ARG A 298 -6.46 12.30 -20.94
CA ARG A 298 -7.43 13.41 -20.95
C ARG A 298 -8.80 12.95 -20.48
N GLU A 299 -9.26 11.81 -20.99
CA GLU A 299 -10.57 11.22 -20.67
C GLU A 299 -10.68 10.77 -19.21
N ASN A 300 -9.57 10.31 -18.60
CA ASN A 300 -9.52 9.82 -17.22
C ASN A 300 -8.86 10.82 -16.25
N GLY A 301 -8.59 12.05 -16.71
CA GLY A 301 -7.93 13.08 -15.90
C GLY A 301 -8.71 13.43 -14.63
N HIS A 302 -10.05 13.36 -14.67
CA HIS A 302 -10.90 13.57 -13.49
C HIS A 302 -10.68 12.49 -12.43
N GLN A 303 -10.53 11.22 -12.82
CA GLN A 303 -10.25 10.13 -11.87
C GLN A 303 -8.87 10.30 -11.22
N ILE A 304 -7.86 10.74 -11.97
CA ILE A 304 -6.51 11.01 -11.45
C ILE A 304 -6.55 12.14 -10.42
N ARG A 305 -7.22 13.26 -10.74
CA ARG A 305 -7.37 14.39 -9.80
C ARG A 305 -8.21 14.03 -8.58
N ALA A 306 -9.31 13.30 -8.76
CA ALA A 306 -10.17 12.84 -7.67
C ALA A 306 -9.39 11.94 -6.70
N ARG A 307 -8.56 11.01 -7.20
CA ARG A 307 -7.69 10.18 -6.34
C ARG A 307 -6.72 11.02 -5.51
N ARG A 308 -6.08 12.04 -6.09
CA ARG A 308 -5.20 12.96 -5.35
C ARG A 308 -5.95 13.75 -4.27
N ALA A 309 -7.14 14.25 -4.61
CA ALA A 309 -7.98 14.96 -3.64
C ALA A 309 -8.42 14.04 -2.49
N MET A 310 -8.74 12.79 -2.81
CA MET A 310 -9.11 11.76 -1.84
C MET A 310 -7.95 11.41 -0.90
N GLU A 311 -6.72 11.24 -1.39
CA GLU A 311 -5.53 11.06 -0.55
C GLU A 311 -5.36 12.22 0.47
N ALA A 312 -5.56 13.47 0.02
CA ALA A 312 -5.47 14.65 0.89
C ALA A 312 -6.61 14.73 1.93
N VAL A 313 -7.80 14.25 1.58
CA VAL A 313 -8.92 14.09 2.53
C VAL A 313 -8.59 13.02 3.56
N ILE A 314 -8.07 11.87 3.14
CA ILE A 314 -7.63 10.80 4.06
C ILE A 314 -6.55 11.32 5.03
N ASP A 315 -5.56 12.09 4.54
CA ASP A 315 -4.58 12.75 5.42
C ASP A 315 -5.24 13.64 6.47
N THR A 316 -6.29 14.35 6.08
CA THR A 316 -7.07 15.19 6.99
C THR A 316 -7.84 14.35 8.00
N GLU A 317 -8.52 13.29 7.59
CA GLU A 317 -9.29 12.42 8.49
C GLU A 317 -8.41 11.65 9.49
N VAL A 318 -7.23 11.18 9.05
CA VAL A 318 -6.23 10.56 9.94
C VAL A 318 -5.74 11.54 11.00
N ARG A 319 -5.44 12.78 10.59
CA ARG A 319 -5.02 13.86 11.49
C ARG A 319 -6.15 14.28 12.43
N ASP A 320 -7.38 14.31 11.92
CA ASP A 320 -8.55 14.71 12.70
C ASP A 320 -8.95 13.68 13.73
N ALA A 321 -8.62 12.41 13.46
CA ALA A 321 -8.80 11.29 14.38
C ALA A 321 -10.20 11.28 15.01
N LEU A 322 -11.22 11.42 14.16
CA LEU A 322 -12.63 11.47 14.58
C LEU A 322 -12.96 10.28 15.48
N PRO A 323 -13.77 10.50 16.54
CA PRO A 323 -14.00 9.48 17.54
C PRO A 323 -14.82 8.35 16.92
N PHE A 324 -14.51 7.11 17.29
CA PHE A 324 -15.39 6.00 16.98
C PHE A 324 -16.72 6.19 17.71
N ASP A 325 -17.83 5.95 17.02
CA ASP A 325 -19.17 6.07 17.56
C ASP A 325 -19.48 4.87 18.47
N ARG A 326 -18.89 4.89 19.65
CA ARG A 326 -19.19 3.99 20.75
C ARG A 326 -19.09 4.78 22.06
N PRO A 327 -20.07 4.68 22.96
CA PRO A 327 -19.96 5.23 24.30
C PRO A 327 -18.69 4.73 25.01
N ILE A 328 -18.00 5.60 25.77
CA ILE A 328 -16.69 5.29 26.38
C ILE A 328 -16.75 4.05 27.29
N ASP A 329 -17.88 3.86 27.97
CA ASP A 329 -18.11 2.79 28.94
C ASP A 329 -18.77 1.54 28.32
N ALA A 330 -19.04 1.53 27.00
CA ALA A 330 -19.65 0.37 26.35
C ALA A 330 -18.63 -0.75 26.11
N GLU A 331 -18.91 -1.93 26.67
CA GLU A 331 -18.03 -3.10 26.57
C GLU A 331 -18.14 -3.83 25.23
N ASP A 332 -19.31 -3.76 24.59
CA ASP A 332 -19.63 -4.48 23.36
C ASP A 332 -19.90 -3.55 22.17
N HIS A 333 -20.28 -4.16 21.04
CA HIS A 333 -20.53 -3.47 19.77
C HIS A 333 -22.02 -3.13 19.55
N PHE A 334 -22.92 -3.50 20.47
CA PHE A 334 -24.36 -3.26 20.29
C PHE A 334 -24.73 -1.79 20.49
N SER A 335 -23.87 -1.02 21.15
CA SER A 335 -24.01 0.43 21.30
C SER A 335 -23.27 1.22 20.21
N ASP A 336 -22.66 0.54 19.22
CA ASP A 336 -22.01 1.22 18.10
C ASP A 336 -23.06 2.01 17.32
N GLY A 337 -22.80 3.30 17.14
CA GLY A 337 -23.71 4.20 16.45
C GLY A 337 -24.64 5.03 17.37
N ALA A 338 -24.57 4.86 18.69
CA ALA A 338 -25.49 5.59 19.58
C ALA A 338 -25.22 7.11 19.68
N LEU A 339 -23.98 7.56 19.45
CA LEU A 339 -23.56 8.94 19.70
C LEU A 339 -23.82 9.88 18.52
N ARG A 340 -23.70 9.44 17.26
CA ARG A 340 -23.83 10.33 16.09
C ARG A 340 -25.19 11.04 16.00
N PRO A 341 -26.35 10.41 16.26
CA PRO A 341 -27.63 11.12 16.28
C PRO A 341 -27.69 12.21 17.35
N LEU A 342 -27.17 11.93 18.55
CA LEU A 342 -27.11 12.88 19.66
C LEU A 342 -26.15 14.04 19.37
N TRP A 343 -24.99 13.71 18.79
CA TRP A 343 -24.02 14.70 18.32
C TRP A 343 -24.65 15.63 17.28
N PHE A 344 -25.41 15.09 16.32
CA PHE A 344 -26.00 15.89 15.24
C PHE A 344 -27.10 16.83 15.76
N ASP A 345 -27.94 16.38 16.68
CA ASP A 345 -28.94 17.24 17.35
C ASP A 345 -28.25 18.39 18.11
N ALA A 346 -27.22 18.08 18.90
CA ALA A 346 -26.45 19.07 19.65
C ALA A 346 -25.72 20.07 18.74
N TYR A 347 -25.09 19.57 17.66
CA TYR A 347 -24.47 20.39 16.62
C TYR A 347 -25.46 21.39 16.03
N ARG A 348 -26.63 20.92 15.59
CA ARG A 348 -27.69 21.77 15.01
C ARG A 348 -28.22 22.83 15.98
N ARG A 349 -28.21 22.54 17.28
CA ARG A 349 -28.59 23.51 18.34
C ARG A 349 -27.46 24.48 18.71
N GLY A 350 -26.28 24.37 18.08
CA GLY A 350 -25.11 25.20 18.39
C GLY A 350 -24.49 24.86 19.76
N GLN A 351 -24.78 23.70 20.32
CA GLN A 351 -24.22 23.27 21.61
C GLN A 351 -22.75 22.87 21.45
N THR A 352 -21.96 23.04 22.51
CA THR A 352 -20.56 22.63 22.54
C THR A 352 -20.34 21.22 23.08
N MET A 353 -21.37 20.65 23.72
CA MET A 353 -21.36 19.31 24.30
C MET A 353 -22.76 18.70 24.31
N PHE A 354 -22.83 17.38 24.36
CA PHE A 354 -24.05 16.61 24.56
C PHE A 354 -23.81 15.50 25.59
N SER A 355 -24.87 14.87 26.11
CA SER A 355 -24.75 13.80 27.09
C SER A 355 -25.38 12.49 26.60
N HIS A 356 -24.74 11.37 26.91
CA HIS A 356 -25.31 10.03 26.78
C HIS A 356 -25.05 9.25 28.06
N GLN A 357 -26.12 8.76 28.70
CA GLN A 357 -26.05 8.01 29.97
C GLN A 357 -25.22 8.72 31.07
N GLY A 358 -25.44 10.04 31.24
CA GLY A 358 -24.74 10.84 32.25
C GLY A 358 -23.29 11.22 31.90
N ARG A 359 -22.74 10.73 30.78
CA ARG A 359 -21.40 11.11 30.29
C ARG A 359 -21.51 12.23 29.26
N GLY A 360 -20.62 13.23 29.39
CA GLY A 360 -20.52 14.33 28.44
C GLY A 360 -19.59 14.01 27.27
N TYR A 361 -20.00 14.40 26.06
CA TYR A 361 -19.25 14.26 24.83
C TYR A 361 -19.17 15.62 24.13
N PRO A 362 -17.99 16.02 23.64
CA PRO A 362 -17.84 17.28 22.92
C PRO A 362 -18.45 17.23 21.52
N VAL A 363 -18.99 18.36 21.06
CA VAL A 363 -19.44 18.55 19.67
C VAL A 363 -18.28 18.99 18.77
N TYR A 364 -17.37 19.79 19.33
CA TYR A 364 -16.21 20.35 18.63
C TYR A 364 -14.92 19.96 19.34
N ARG A 365 -13.84 19.88 18.59
CA ARG A 365 -12.47 19.80 19.12
C ARG A 365 -12.07 21.10 19.81
N SER A 366 -10.93 21.06 20.50
CA SER A 366 -10.34 22.24 21.16
C SER A 366 -10.05 23.40 20.20
N ASP A 367 -9.70 23.10 18.95
CA ASP A 367 -9.49 24.05 17.85
C ASP A 367 -10.80 24.55 17.20
N GLY A 368 -11.96 24.07 17.65
CA GLY A 368 -13.27 24.46 17.14
C GLY A 368 -13.74 23.69 15.90
N ILE A 369 -12.98 22.73 15.38
CA ILE A 369 -13.43 21.87 14.28
C ILE A 369 -14.55 20.96 14.78
N ALA A 370 -15.60 20.78 13.98
CA ALA A 370 -16.68 19.83 14.27
C ALA A 370 -16.12 18.41 14.45
N TRP A 371 -16.57 17.69 15.49
CA TRP A 371 -15.99 16.40 15.88
C TRP A 371 -17.01 15.26 15.87
N PRO A 372 -17.61 14.95 14.70
CA PRO A 372 -18.64 13.95 14.60
C PRO A 372 -18.12 12.53 14.90
N PRO A 373 -18.81 11.74 15.73
CA PRO A 373 -18.56 10.32 15.86
C PRO A 373 -18.85 9.58 14.54
N GLN A 374 -18.05 8.57 14.23
CA GLN A 374 -18.18 7.77 13.00
C GLN A 374 -18.07 6.26 13.32
N VAL A 375 -18.76 5.44 12.53
CA VAL A 375 -18.42 4.01 12.36
C VAL A 375 -17.75 3.77 11.00
N CYS A 376 -17.31 2.54 10.73
CA CYS A 376 -16.58 2.20 9.49
C CYS A 376 -17.31 2.58 8.19
N VAL A 377 -18.65 2.50 8.14
CA VAL A 377 -19.41 2.92 6.95
C VAL A 377 -19.52 4.44 6.85
N ASP A 378 -19.63 5.14 7.98
CA ASP A 378 -19.57 6.61 7.98
C ASP A 378 -18.23 7.07 7.39
N LEU A 379 -17.12 6.43 7.79
CA LEU A 379 -15.78 6.73 7.26
C LEU A 379 -15.75 6.64 5.73
N VAL A 380 -16.13 5.49 5.15
CA VAL A 380 -15.99 5.27 3.69
C VAL A 380 -16.89 6.22 2.89
N LEU A 381 -18.12 6.45 3.34
CA LEU A 381 -19.03 7.37 2.66
C LEU A 381 -18.58 8.83 2.82
N GLU A 382 -18.20 9.23 4.04
CA GLU A 382 -17.70 10.58 4.30
C GLU A 382 -16.38 10.85 3.58
N THR A 383 -15.52 9.86 3.33
CA THR A 383 -14.32 10.03 2.49
C THR A 383 -14.70 10.52 1.09
N TYR A 384 -15.67 9.89 0.42
CA TYR A 384 -16.14 10.33 -0.89
C TYR A 384 -16.83 11.70 -0.82
N GLU A 385 -17.73 11.90 0.15
CA GLU A 385 -18.48 13.14 0.33
C GLU A 385 -17.53 14.33 0.58
N ARG A 386 -16.55 14.17 1.48
CA ARG A 386 -15.52 15.20 1.78
C ARG A 386 -14.64 15.48 0.58
N THR A 387 -14.28 14.46 -0.20
CA THR A 387 -13.56 14.64 -1.47
C THR A 387 -14.38 15.46 -2.46
N SER A 388 -15.71 15.30 -2.45
CA SER A 388 -16.64 16.11 -3.26
C SER A 388 -16.93 17.52 -2.68
N GLY A 389 -16.42 17.84 -1.48
CA GLY A 389 -16.57 19.14 -0.82
C GLY A 389 -17.51 19.18 0.40
N THR A 390 -17.99 18.04 0.89
CA THR A 390 -18.89 18.00 2.06
C THR A 390 -18.15 18.19 3.38
N TRP A 391 -18.55 19.16 4.20
CA TRP A 391 -17.94 19.45 5.50
C TRP A 391 -18.94 20.00 6.53
N TYR A 392 -18.64 19.82 7.81
CA TYR A 392 -19.36 20.52 8.89
C TYR A 392 -18.65 21.83 9.21
N ARG A 393 -19.42 22.92 9.33
CA ARG A 393 -18.88 24.21 9.74
C ARG A 393 -18.26 24.15 11.14
N PRO A 394 -17.18 24.91 11.38
CA PRO A 394 -16.54 24.97 12.68
C PRO A 394 -17.36 25.80 13.68
N ARG A 395 -16.99 25.70 14.96
CA ARG A 395 -17.52 26.51 16.05
C ARG A 395 -17.38 28.00 15.73
N GLY A 396 -18.43 28.76 16.02
CA GLY A 396 -18.49 30.21 15.77
C GLY A 396 -19.17 30.58 14.45
N GLN A 397 -19.46 29.61 13.60
CA GLN A 397 -20.34 29.78 12.44
C GLN A 397 -21.72 29.14 12.71
N PRO A 398 -22.79 29.55 12.00
CA PRO A 398 -24.08 28.87 12.08
C PRO A 398 -23.92 27.37 11.75
N PRO A 399 -24.41 26.44 12.60
CA PRO A 399 -24.27 25.02 12.36
C PRO A 399 -24.88 24.59 11.03
N GLU A 400 -24.04 24.08 10.14
CA GLU A 400 -24.44 23.64 8.80
C GLU A 400 -23.56 22.48 8.35
N ARG A 401 -24.16 21.48 7.68
CA ARG A 401 -23.41 20.54 6.85
C ARG A 401 -23.39 21.14 5.45
N ILE A 402 -22.24 21.69 5.06
CA ILE A 402 -21.99 22.12 3.69
C ILE A 402 -21.98 20.86 2.85
N VAL A 403 -22.90 20.77 1.89
CA VAL A 403 -23.01 19.61 1.00
C VAL A 403 -22.18 19.87 -0.25
N GLY A 404 -21.28 18.93 -0.57
CA GLY A 404 -20.49 18.92 -1.77
C GLY A 404 -21.27 18.45 -3.00
N ARG A 405 -20.57 17.97 -4.02
CA ARG A 405 -21.20 17.42 -5.23
C ARG A 405 -21.77 16.01 -5.05
N LEU A 406 -21.50 15.38 -3.91
CA LEU A 406 -21.99 14.05 -3.56
C LEU A 406 -22.64 14.09 -2.17
N ASP A 407 -23.85 13.56 -2.08
CA ASP A 407 -24.58 13.37 -0.82
C ASP A 407 -25.34 12.04 -0.86
N PHE A 408 -24.85 11.03 -0.14
CA PHE A 408 -25.47 9.71 -0.21
C PHE A 408 -26.85 9.66 0.44
N ASP A 409 -27.15 10.58 1.36
CA ASP A 409 -28.49 10.71 1.94
C ASP A 409 -29.51 11.10 0.85
N ALA A 410 -29.12 11.98 -0.08
CA ALA A 410 -29.95 12.38 -1.21
C ALA A 410 -30.09 11.28 -2.28
N GLU A 411 -29.14 10.35 -2.33
CA GLU A 411 -29.17 9.17 -3.22
C GLU A 411 -29.98 7.99 -2.60
N GLY A 412 -30.55 8.16 -1.40
CA GLY A 412 -31.53 7.23 -0.84
C GLY A 412 -30.96 6.10 0.02
N ILE A 413 -29.74 6.22 0.55
CA ILE A 413 -29.23 5.24 1.52
C ILE A 413 -30.05 5.30 2.82
N THR A 414 -30.77 4.21 3.14
CA THR A 414 -31.68 4.19 4.30
C THR A 414 -30.96 3.98 5.63
N ASN A 415 -29.83 3.26 5.61
CA ASN A 415 -28.97 3.06 6.78
C ASN A 415 -27.50 3.21 6.36
N ARG A 416 -26.97 4.41 6.55
CA ARG A 416 -25.58 4.79 6.23
C ARG A 416 -24.51 4.21 7.16
N ARG A 417 -24.89 3.32 8.09
CA ARG A 417 -24.03 2.92 9.22
C ARG A 417 -23.77 1.43 9.28
N GLY A 418 -24.66 0.63 8.71
CA GLY A 418 -24.54 -0.83 8.66
C GLY A 418 -23.75 -1.31 7.44
N VAL A 419 -22.75 -2.18 7.65
CA VAL A 419 -21.96 -2.75 6.55
C VAL A 419 -22.84 -3.52 5.55
N LEU A 420 -23.81 -4.30 6.03
CA LEU A 420 -24.76 -4.97 5.11
C LEU A 420 -25.67 -3.98 4.39
N ALA A 421 -26.12 -2.93 5.08
CA ALA A 421 -26.98 -1.92 4.47
C ALA A 421 -26.26 -1.14 3.36
N PHE A 422 -24.98 -0.82 3.54
CA PHE A 422 -24.16 -0.27 2.47
C PHE A 422 -24.02 -1.23 1.29
N GLY A 423 -23.80 -2.53 1.55
CA GLY A 423 -23.76 -3.55 0.49
C GLY A 423 -25.05 -3.60 -0.32
N THR A 424 -26.21 -3.64 0.36
CA THR A 424 -27.53 -3.60 -0.29
C THR A 424 -27.74 -2.31 -1.08
N PHE A 425 -27.35 -1.15 -0.54
CA PHE A 425 -27.44 0.12 -1.24
C PHE A 425 -26.57 0.16 -2.50
N ALA A 426 -25.34 -0.34 -2.42
CA ALA A 426 -24.44 -0.43 -3.58
C ALA A 426 -25.01 -1.35 -4.66
N GLU A 427 -25.52 -2.53 -4.28
CA GLU A 427 -26.17 -3.49 -5.17
C GLU A 427 -27.41 -2.89 -5.85
N SER A 428 -28.23 -2.13 -5.13
CA SER A 428 -29.43 -1.50 -5.68
C SER A 428 -29.16 -0.19 -6.43
N SER A 429 -27.92 0.29 -6.45
CA SER A 429 -27.53 1.59 -7.05
C SER A 429 -26.44 1.44 -8.11
N PRO A 430 -26.68 0.70 -9.21
CA PRO A 430 -25.68 0.42 -10.24
C PRO A 430 -25.19 1.68 -11.00
N SER A 431 -25.92 2.79 -10.89
CA SER A 431 -25.48 4.09 -11.43
C SER A 431 -24.39 4.76 -10.58
N LEU A 432 -24.20 4.30 -9.34
CA LEU A 432 -23.22 4.80 -8.39
C LEU A 432 -22.09 3.80 -8.20
N PHE A 433 -22.41 2.51 -8.11
CA PHE A 433 -21.46 1.47 -7.75
C PHE A 433 -21.57 0.22 -8.62
N GLU A 434 -20.43 -0.41 -8.89
CA GLU A 434 -20.35 -1.82 -9.26
C GLU A 434 -20.21 -2.63 -7.96
N TYR A 435 -21.02 -3.68 -7.78
CA TYR A 435 -21.07 -4.49 -6.56
C TYR A 435 -20.81 -5.95 -6.88
N GLU A 436 -19.93 -6.58 -6.12
CA GLU A 436 -19.68 -8.02 -6.20
C GLU A 436 -19.61 -8.65 -4.81
N LYS A 437 -20.43 -9.69 -4.60
CA LYS A 437 -20.44 -10.49 -3.37
C LYS A 437 -19.61 -11.76 -3.56
N LEU A 438 -18.72 -12.04 -2.60
CA LEU A 438 -17.97 -13.28 -2.61
C LEU A 438 -18.83 -14.42 -2.05
N GLU A 439 -18.98 -15.47 -2.84
CA GLU A 439 -19.62 -16.72 -2.44
C GLU A 439 -18.87 -17.38 -1.27
N GLU A 440 -19.59 -17.98 -0.33
CA GLU A 440 -19.02 -18.52 0.91
C GLU A 440 -17.87 -19.52 0.66
N ARG A 441 -18.02 -20.38 -0.34
CA ARG A 441 -16.99 -21.36 -0.76
C ARG A 441 -15.69 -20.72 -1.28
N ASN A 442 -15.77 -19.47 -1.76
CA ASN A 442 -14.63 -18.72 -2.29
C ASN A 442 -13.97 -17.85 -1.22
N ARG A 443 -14.54 -17.77 -0.01
CA ARG A 443 -14.02 -16.92 1.06
C ARG A 443 -12.83 -17.56 1.75
N ILE A 444 -11.69 -16.91 1.68
CA ILE A 444 -10.47 -17.35 2.35
C ILE A 444 -10.39 -16.65 3.72
N PRO A 445 -10.43 -17.39 4.85
CA PRO A 445 -10.23 -16.79 6.16
C PRO A 445 -8.78 -16.30 6.31
N PHE A 446 -8.59 -15.17 6.96
CA PHE A 446 -7.26 -14.56 7.16
C PHE A 446 -6.31 -15.46 7.98
N ALA A 447 -6.82 -16.41 8.76
CA ALA A 447 -6.02 -17.45 9.40
C ALA A 447 -5.10 -18.17 8.40
N LYS A 448 -5.54 -18.29 7.14
CA LYS A 448 -4.78 -18.81 6.00
C LYS A 448 -4.06 -17.71 5.23
N ARG A 449 -3.21 -16.94 5.92
CA ARG A 449 -2.60 -15.69 5.41
C ARG A 449 -1.98 -15.82 4.02
N LYS A 450 -1.23 -16.90 3.74
CA LYS A 450 -0.61 -17.12 2.44
C LYS A 450 -1.64 -17.25 1.31
N GLU A 451 -2.67 -18.07 1.51
CA GLU A 451 -3.78 -18.22 0.56
C GLU A 451 -4.55 -16.90 0.40
N PHE A 452 -4.76 -16.16 1.49
CA PHE A 452 -5.45 -14.88 1.47
C PHE A 452 -4.71 -13.82 0.64
N PHE A 453 -3.40 -13.67 0.85
CA PHE A 453 -2.60 -12.72 0.09
C PHE A 453 -2.42 -13.14 -1.37
N ALA A 454 -2.28 -14.44 -1.64
CA ALA A 454 -2.25 -14.96 -3.00
C ALA A 454 -3.55 -14.63 -3.76
N TYR A 455 -4.71 -14.79 -3.11
CA TYR A 455 -6.00 -14.43 -3.70
C TYR A 455 -6.10 -12.94 -4.05
N LEU A 456 -5.71 -12.05 -3.14
CA LEU A 456 -5.70 -10.61 -3.39
C LEU A 456 -4.76 -10.21 -4.53
N LEU A 457 -3.64 -10.93 -4.68
CA LEU A 457 -2.68 -10.70 -5.76
C LEU A 457 -3.22 -11.20 -7.11
N GLU A 458 -3.85 -12.37 -7.14
CA GLU A 458 -4.49 -12.94 -8.34
C GLU A 458 -5.64 -12.04 -8.85
N HIS A 459 -6.37 -11.41 -7.93
CA HIS A 459 -7.52 -10.55 -8.19
C HIS A 459 -7.18 -9.07 -8.05
N ALA A 460 -5.92 -8.68 -8.24
CA ALA A 460 -5.44 -7.33 -7.95
C ALA A 460 -6.17 -6.21 -8.71
N ASP A 461 -6.74 -6.52 -9.87
CA ASP A 461 -7.49 -5.57 -10.69
C ASP A 461 -8.90 -5.27 -10.13
N ASP A 462 -9.42 -6.12 -9.24
CA ASP A 462 -10.73 -5.95 -8.60
C ASP A 462 -10.65 -5.04 -7.36
N PHE A 463 -9.42 -4.78 -6.87
CA PHE A 463 -9.16 -3.99 -5.66
C PHE A 463 -8.36 -2.72 -5.97
N GLY A 464 -9.02 -1.74 -6.58
CA GLY A 464 -8.44 -0.45 -6.96
C GLY A 464 -8.53 0.64 -5.88
N PRO A 465 -7.74 1.72 -6.01
CA PRO A 465 -7.89 2.92 -5.20
C PRO A 465 -9.32 3.47 -5.28
N GLY A 466 -9.88 3.83 -4.13
CA GLY A 466 -11.26 4.27 -3.98
C GLY A 466 -12.27 3.13 -3.95
N HIS A 467 -11.89 1.85 -3.96
CA HIS A 467 -12.84 0.75 -3.76
C HIS A 467 -13.15 0.59 -2.27
N VAL A 468 -14.31 0.02 -1.94
CA VAL A 468 -14.67 -0.39 -0.58
C VAL A 468 -14.73 -1.91 -0.52
N VAL A 469 -14.08 -2.49 0.48
CA VAL A 469 -14.10 -3.93 0.74
C VAL A 469 -14.73 -4.19 2.10
N ALA A 470 -15.71 -5.08 2.15
CA ALA A 470 -16.26 -5.56 3.41
C ALA A 470 -15.61 -6.87 3.81
N ILE A 471 -15.32 -6.99 5.11
CA ILE A 471 -14.89 -8.23 5.74
C ILE A 471 -15.95 -8.72 6.72
N GLN A 472 -16.08 -10.03 6.84
CA GLN A 472 -17.01 -10.65 7.78
C GLN A 472 -16.38 -11.88 8.43
N GLY A 473 -16.64 -12.08 9.71
CA GLY A 473 -16.31 -13.34 10.38
C GLY A 473 -16.43 -13.27 11.90
N LYS A 474 -16.28 -14.43 12.53
CA LYS A 474 -16.46 -14.61 13.97
C LYS A 474 -15.29 -13.98 14.74
N LYS A 475 -15.56 -13.17 15.76
CA LYS A 475 -14.56 -12.72 16.74
C LYS A 475 -14.50 -13.67 17.94
N ARG A 476 -13.57 -13.41 18.87
CA ARG A 476 -13.36 -14.20 20.09
C ARG A 476 -14.58 -14.23 21.01
N ASP A 477 -15.43 -13.20 20.93
CA ASP A 477 -16.70 -13.09 21.66
C ASP A 477 -17.80 -14.02 21.11
N GLY A 478 -17.53 -14.74 20.02
CA GLY A 478 -18.46 -15.68 19.43
C GLY A 478 -19.45 -15.06 18.42
N HIS A 479 -19.46 -13.74 18.27
CA HIS A 479 -20.37 -13.05 17.37
C HIS A 479 -19.74 -12.82 15.99
N ILE A 480 -20.58 -12.67 14.97
CA ILE A 480 -20.16 -12.27 13.63
C ILE A 480 -19.97 -10.77 13.62
N HIS A 481 -18.76 -10.33 13.30
CA HIS A 481 -18.44 -8.92 13.13
C HIS A 481 -18.22 -8.63 11.66
N GLN A 482 -18.61 -7.41 11.28
CA GLN A 482 -18.41 -6.86 9.95
C GLN A 482 -17.57 -5.59 10.05
N HIS A 483 -16.86 -5.28 8.98
CA HIS A 483 -16.10 -4.04 8.88
C HIS A 483 -15.98 -3.64 7.43
N ALA A 484 -16.17 -2.36 7.13
CA ALA A 484 -15.90 -1.78 5.82
C ALA A 484 -14.49 -1.16 5.82
N ILE A 485 -13.76 -1.37 4.73
CA ILE A 485 -12.38 -0.92 4.54
C ILE A 485 -12.32 -0.14 3.24
N PHE A 486 -11.70 1.02 3.27
CA PHE A 486 -11.43 1.80 2.07
C PHE A 486 -10.06 1.43 1.50
N VAL A 487 -9.99 1.10 0.21
CA VAL A 487 -8.71 0.88 -0.47
C VAL A 487 -8.18 2.25 -0.90
N GLU A 488 -7.18 2.77 -0.19
CA GLU A 488 -6.57 4.07 -0.49
C GLU A 488 -5.66 3.96 -1.72
N THR A 489 -4.80 2.94 -1.77
CA THR A 489 -3.80 2.80 -2.82
C THR A 489 -3.39 1.34 -3.05
N THR A 490 -2.92 1.07 -4.26
CA THR A 490 -2.38 -0.22 -4.71
C THR A 490 -0.90 -0.11 -5.01
N ASP A 491 -0.19 -1.23 -4.93
CA ASP A 491 1.20 -1.32 -5.40
C ASP A 491 1.23 -1.25 -6.93
N PRO A 492 1.91 -0.28 -7.56
CA PRO A 492 1.94 -0.21 -9.02
C PRO A 492 2.62 -1.41 -9.69
N VAL A 493 3.49 -2.15 -8.99
CA VAL A 493 4.18 -3.30 -9.60
C VAL A 493 3.27 -4.51 -9.72
N THR A 494 2.60 -4.87 -8.62
CA THR A 494 1.78 -6.10 -8.55
C THR A 494 0.29 -5.84 -8.64
N GLY A 495 -0.14 -4.61 -8.36
CA GLY A 495 -1.54 -4.25 -8.18
C GLY A 495 -2.11 -4.50 -6.79
N PHE A 496 -1.34 -5.12 -5.91
CA PHE A 496 -1.82 -5.55 -4.60
C PHE A 496 -2.35 -4.36 -3.77
N PRO A 497 -3.56 -4.44 -3.18
CA PRO A 497 -4.16 -3.37 -2.39
C PRO A 497 -3.53 -3.30 -1.00
N TYR A 498 -2.34 -2.72 -0.88
CA TYR A 498 -1.61 -2.65 0.39
C TYR A 498 -2.05 -1.48 1.28
N GLY A 499 -2.47 -0.37 0.67
CA GLY A 499 -2.82 0.86 1.35
C GLY A 499 -4.28 0.87 1.74
N LEU A 500 -4.59 0.58 2.99
CA LEU A 500 -5.97 0.53 3.49
C LEU A 500 -6.22 1.66 4.47
N PHE A 501 -7.42 2.24 4.38
CA PHE A 501 -7.90 3.24 5.31
C PHE A 501 -9.14 2.71 6.03
N ASP A 502 -9.09 2.73 7.36
CA ASP A 502 -10.12 2.13 8.20
C ASP A 502 -10.35 2.94 9.49
N GLN A 503 -11.45 2.61 10.17
CA GLN A 503 -11.77 3.16 11.48
C GLN A 503 -12.03 2.05 12.50
N MET A 504 -10.94 1.48 13.02
CA MET A 504 -11.00 0.71 14.27
C MET A 504 -10.54 1.60 15.42
N LYS A 505 -11.50 2.19 16.16
CA LYS A 505 -11.34 3.21 17.22
C LYS A 505 -11.11 4.65 16.75
N LYS A 506 -10.31 4.85 15.71
CA LYS A 506 -10.11 6.15 15.05
C LYS A 506 -9.64 5.94 13.62
N PRO A 507 -9.88 6.89 12.69
CA PRO A 507 -9.38 6.82 11.33
C PRO A 507 -7.86 6.64 11.28
N ARG A 508 -7.39 5.68 10.50
CA ARG A 508 -5.95 5.43 10.31
C ARG A 508 -5.68 4.62 9.05
N ARG A 509 -4.47 4.80 8.52
CA ARG A 509 -3.90 3.91 7.50
C ARG A 509 -3.40 2.62 8.14
N ARG A 510 -3.70 1.49 7.52
CA ARG A 510 -3.35 0.16 8.01
C ARG A 510 -3.03 -0.80 6.86
N THR A 511 -2.42 -1.92 7.24
CA THR A 511 -2.29 -3.10 6.38
C THR A 511 -3.41 -4.10 6.66
N TRP A 512 -3.54 -5.10 5.79
CA TRP A 512 -4.42 -6.24 6.02
C TRP A 512 -4.12 -6.94 7.34
N GLU A 513 -2.85 -7.19 7.69
CA GLU A 513 -2.48 -7.76 8.99
C GLU A 513 -2.93 -6.86 10.15
N GLY A 514 -2.77 -5.54 10.01
CA GLY A 514 -3.25 -4.59 11.01
C GLY A 514 -4.75 -4.71 11.29
N ILE A 515 -5.57 -4.87 10.24
CA ILE A 515 -7.04 -4.95 10.36
C ILE A 515 -7.51 -6.35 10.79
N MET A 516 -6.94 -7.39 10.19
CA MET A 516 -7.47 -8.75 10.26
C MET A 516 -6.92 -9.59 11.41
N ALA A 517 -5.73 -9.28 11.93
CA ALA A 517 -5.05 -10.12 12.93
C ALA A 517 -5.84 -10.32 14.24
N GLU A 518 -6.65 -9.34 14.64
CA GLU A 518 -7.49 -9.44 15.84
C GLU A 518 -8.63 -10.47 15.68
N ALA A 519 -8.99 -10.80 14.45
CA ALA A 519 -10.12 -11.67 14.10
C ALA A 519 -9.78 -12.53 12.86
N PRO A 520 -8.87 -13.49 12.97
CA PRO A 520 -8.33 -14.23 11.81
C PRO A 520 -9.36 -15.14 11.13
N ALA A 521 -10.52 -15.40 11.75
CA ALA A 521 -11.63 -16.11 11.09
C ALA A 521 -12.37 -15.22 10.06
N ARG A 522 -12.08 -13.92 10.00
CA ARG A 522 -12.65 -13.02 9.00
C ARG A 522 -12.11 -13.32 7.61
N SER A 523 -12.96 -13.12 6.61
CA SER A 523 -12.67 -13.22 5.19
C SER A 523 -13.31 -12.04 4.46
N LEU A 524 -12.94 -11.85 3.18
CA LEU A 524 -13.62 -10.89 2.32
C LEU A 524 -15.08 -11.33 2.09
N TYR A 525 -16.00 -10.38 2.15
CA TYR A 525 -17.45 -10.62 2.07
C TYR A 525 -18.05 -10.10 0.76
N TYR A 526 -17.80 -8.83 0.45
CA TYR A 526 -18.11 -8.20 -0.83
C TYR A 526 -17.07 -7.11 -1.12
N HIS A 527 -17.00 -6.65 -2.36
CA HIS A 527 -16.35 -5.41 -2.71
C HIS A 527 -17.26 -4.51 -3.54
N VAL A 528 -16.98 -3.21 -3.50
CA VAL A 528 -17.76 -2.16 -4.15
C VAL A 528 -16.80 -1.23 -4.86
N ARG A 529 -17.04 -1.01 -6.16
CA ARG A 529 -16.25 -0.09 -6.98
C ARG A 529 -17.09 1.14 -7.34
N PRO A 530 -16.58 2.37 -7.13
CA PRO A 530 -17.26 3.58 -7.58
C PRO A 530 -17.28 3.66 -9.11
N THR A 531 -18.44 3.98 -9.67
CA THR A 531 -18.60 4.29 -11.10
C THR A 531 -18.06 5.67 -11.44
N ASP A 532 -18.02 5.99 -12.73
CA ASP A 532 -17.57 7.29 -13.23
C ASP A 532 -18.41 8.47 -12.69
N LYS A 533 -19.69 8.25 -12.34
CA LYS A 533 -20.56 9.26 -11.72
C LYS A 533 -19.94 9.77 -10.40
N ILE A 534 -19.48 8.86 -9.54
CA ILE A 534 -18.84 9.21 -8.26
C ILE A 534 -17.50 9.89 -8.50
N TRP A 535 -16.66 9.36 -9.40
CA TRP A 535 -15.35 9.95 -9.70
C TRP A 535 -15.46 11.39 -10.20
N ARG A 536 -16.44 11.68 -11.08
CA ARG A 536 -16.69 13.05 -11.54
C ARG A 536 -17.17 13.97 -10.43
N ALA A 537 -18.01 13.48 -9.52
CA ALA A 537 -18.44 14.26 -8.37
C ALA A 537 -17.25 14.62 -7.45
N MET A 538 -16.26 13.74 -7.34
CA MET A 538 -15.04 13.96 -6.55
C MET A 538 -13.97 14.82 -7.24
N ASP A 539 -14.07 15.05 -8.55
CA ASP A 539 -13.07 15.84 -9.27
C ASP A 539 -13.06 17.31 -8.79
N PRO A 540 -11.97 17.81 -8.19
CA PRO A 540 -11.89 19.18 -7.70
C PRO A 540 -11.91 20.23 -8.83
N GLN A 541 -11.66 19.81 -10.08
CA GLN A 541 -11.53 20.70 -11.25
C GLN A 541 -12.36 20.17 -12.43
N PRO A 542 -13.71 20.15 -12.31
CA PRO A 542 -14.56 19.62 -13.36
C PRO A 542 -14.36 20.36 -14.68
N GLY A 543 -14.18 19.61 -15.77
CA GLY A 543 -13.95 20.15 -17.11
C GLY A 543 -12.51 20.58 -17.41
N GLN A 544 -11.60 20.61 -16.44
CA GLN A 544 -10.20 20.91 -16.69
C GLN A 544 -9.51 19.71 -17.35
N ILE A 545 -8.80 19.94 -18.45
CA ILE A 545 -7.99 18.91 -19.11
C ILE A 545 -6.65 18.81 -18.38
N MET A 546 -6.25 17.59 -18.01
CA MET A 546 -4.90 17.39 -17.47
C MET A 546 -3.86 17.66 -18.57
N PRO A 547 -2.83 18.48 -18.30
CA PRO A 547 -1.73 18.66 -19.25
C PRO A 547 -1.03 17.30 -19.45
N SER A 548 -0.83 16.90 -20.70
CA SER A 548 -0.08 15.68 -21.03
C SER A 548 1.35 15.81 -20.51
N PRO A 549 1.82 14.91 -19.61
CA PRO A 549 3.21 14.92 -19.16
C PRO A 549 4.16 14.64 -20.33
N LEU A 550 3.67 13.97 -21.39
CA LEU A 550 4.44 13.69 -22.60
C LEU A 550 4.77 14.96 -23.38
N ARG A 551 3.94 16.01 -23.32
CA ARG A 551 4.19 17.28 -24.04
C ARG A 551 5.28 18.14 -23.42
N ARG A 552 5.53 18.03 -22.11
CA ARG A 552 6.62 18.79 -21.45
C ARG A 552 8.00 18.33 -21.91
N LEU A 553 8.11 17.11 -22.45
CA LEU A 553 9.37 16.52 -22.91
C LEU A 553 9.92 17.17 -24.19
N VAL A 554 9.05 17.84 -24.97
CA VAL A 554 9.42 18.48 -26.24
C VAL A 554 9.91 19.92 -26.01
N GLN A 555 9.49 20.60 -24.94
CA GLN A 555 9.75 22.02 -24.72
C GLN A 555 10.99 22.33 -23.85
N SER A 556 11.64 21.32 -23.27
CA SER A 556 12.85 21.50 -22.44
C SER A 556 14.17 21.16 -23.16
N ARG A 557 14.11 21.00 -24.47
CA ARG A 557 15.27 20.99 -25.38
C ARG A 557 15.31 22.32 -26.12
#